data_AF-A0A820I8S8-F1
#
_entry.id   AF-A0A820I8S8-F1
#
_cell.length_a   1.000
_cell.length_b   1.000
_cell.length_c   1.000
_cell.angle_alpha   90.00
_cell.angle_beta   90.00
_cell.angle_gamma   90.00
#
_symmetry.space_group_name_H-M   'P 1'
#
loop_
_entity.id
_entity.type
_entity.pdbx_description
1 polymer ?
#
loop_
_entity_poly.entity_id
_entity_poly.type
_entity_poly.pdbx_seq_one_letter_code
_entity_poly.pdbx_strand_id
1 'polypeptide(L)'
;MNTPNLDGAALNEKAINAQNILDTLSDHNPYVTIFLLDCCRKYYLRNPQVNARDPGASDPKSIGLKAMQKAGSLIAFACAPGTIAIEGKGQRNGLFTKHLLNHIRTENEDIQMILRDVAREVKQESKSKQIPFVSGSLLERDIYLCSQQTKRPHKP
;
A
#
# COMPACT_ATOMS: atom_id res chain seq x y z
N MET A 1 -20.07 6.66 2.84
CA MET A 1 -19.68 5.25 2.67
C MET A 1 -19.93 4.54 3.99
N ASN A 2 -20.79 3.53 4.00
CA ASN A 2 -20.96 2.64 5.16
C ASN A 2 -19.70 1.77 5.25
N THR A 3 -18.85 2.00 6.25
CA THR A 3 -17.80 1.04 6.56
C THR A 3 -18.46 -0.22 7.13
N PRO A 4 -18.24 -1.41 6.55
CA PRO A 4 -18.82 -2.63 7.08
C PRO A 4 -18.40 -2.83 8.53
N ASN A 5 -19.38 -3.18 9.37
CA ASN A 5 -19.19 -3.46 10.78
C ASN A 5 -18.48 -4.83 10.89
N LEU A 6 -17.17 -4.81 11.13
CA LEU A 6 -16.37 -6.02 11.25
C LEU A 6 -15.91 -6.14 12.71
N ASP A 7 -16.38 -7.18 13.40
CA ASP A 7 -15.77 -7.61 14.66
C ASP A 7 -14.47 -8.39 14.37
N GLY A 8 -13.72 -8.74 15.42
CA GLY A 8 -12.43 -9.43 15.28
C GLY A 8 -12.53 -10.81 14.62
N ALA A 9 -13.67 -11.48 14.74
CA ALA A 9 -13.92 -12.78 14.10
C ALA A 9 -14.24 -12.63 12.60
N ALA A 10 -15.09 -11.67 12.24
CA ALA A 10 -15.44 -11.35 10.87
C ALA A 10 -14.23 -10.88 10.03
N LEU A 11 -13.24 -10.23 10.66
CA LEU A 11 -11.99 -9.88 9.98
C LEU A 11 -11.19 -11.11 9.53
N ASN A 12 -11.14 -12.17 10.33
CA ASN A 12 -10.40 -13.37 9.95
C ASN A 12 -11.09 -14.16 8.82
N GLU A 13 -12.42 -14.07 8.72
CA GLU A 13 -13.18 -14.75 7.66
C GLU A 13 -13.27 -13.92 6.36
N LYS A 14 -13.26 -12.58 6.46
CA LYS A 14 -13.54 -11.69 5.32
C LYS A 14 -12.35 -10.88 4.84
N ALA A 15 -11.20 -10.99 5.50
CA ALA A 15 -9.97 -10.32 5.11
C ALA A 15 -8.82 -11.31 4.97
N ILE A 16 -7.81 -10.87 4.22
CA ILE A 16 -6.60 -11.64 4.01
C ILE A 16 -5.48 -11.04 4.86
N ASN A 17 -4.75 -11.89 5.57
CA ASN A 17 -3.56 -11.46 6.28
C ASN A 17 -2.40 -11.24 5.30
N ALA A 18 -2.18 -9.98 4.92
CA ALA A 18 -1.13 -9.60 3.98
C ALA A 18 0.30 -9.91 4.50
N GLN A 19 0.52 -9.92 5.82
CA GLN A 19 1.80 -10.30 6.41
C GLN A 19 2.08 -11.80 6.19
N ASN A 20 1.07 -12.66 6.34
CA ASN A 20 1.24 -14.09 6.06
C ASN A 20 1.59 -14.35 4.58
N ILE A 21 1.00 -13.58 3.64
CA ILE A 21 1.37 -13.69 2.21
C ILE A 21 2.83 -13.25 2.03
N LEU A 22 3.21 -12.12 2.62
CA LEU A 22 4.58 -11.62 2.55
C LEU A 22 5.59 -12.64 3.08
N ASP A 23 5.32 -13.25 4.24
CA ASP A 23 6.17 -14.28 4.82
C ASP A 23 6.24 -15.52 3.93
N THR A 24 5.08 -16.02 3.45
CA THR A 24 5.03 -17.17 2.53
C THR A 24 5.85 -16.93 1.26
N LEU A 25 5.72 -15.76 0.64
CA LEU A 25 6.51 -15.42 -0.56
C LEU A 25 8.00 -15.33 -0.24
N SER A 26 8.36 -14.77 0.90
CA SER A 26 9.75 -14.59 1.30
C SER A 26 10.45 -15.91 1.61
N ASP A 27 9.72 -16.90 2.14
CA ASP A 27 10.22 -18.25 2.42
C ASP A 27 10.54 -19.04 1.14
N HIS A 28 10.11 -18.56 -0.03
CA HIS A 28 10.49 -19.11 -1.33
C HIS A 28 11.74 -18.44 -1.95
N ASN A 29 12.46 -17.62 -1.18
CA ASN A 29 13.70 -16.95 -1.59
C ASN A 29 13.61 -16.21 -2.95
N PRO A 30 12.60 -15.36 -3.19
CA PRO A 30 12.54 -14.55 -4.39
C PRO A 30 13.71 -13.55 -4.39
N TYR A 31 14.15 -13.14 -5.59
CA TYR A 31 15.17 -12.09 -5.74
C TYR A 31 14.71 -10.77 -5.08
N VAL A 32 13.43 -10.42 -5.24
CA VAL A 32 12.80 -9.28 -4.57
C VAL A 32 11.30 -9.54 -4.40
N THR A 33 10.74 -9.12 -3.26
CA THR A 33 9.29 -9.12 -3.04
C THR A 33 8.75 -7.70 -3.04
N ILE A 34 7.80 -7.38 -3.93
CA ILE A 34 7.21 -6.04 -4.02
C ILE A 34 5.71 -6.12 -3.76
N PHE A 35 5.23 -5.36 -2.78
CA PHE A 35 3.80 -5.19 -2.46
C PHE A 35 3.39 -3.75 -2.74
N LEU A 36 2.38 -3.54 -3.58
CA LEU A 36 1.78 -2.24 -3.84
C LEU A 36 0.31 -2.28 -3.38
N LEU A 37 0.02 -1.60 -2.27
CA LEU A 37 -1.25 -1.70 -1.55
C LEU A 37 -2.05 -0.39 -1.70
N ASP A 38 -2.97 -0.36 -2.67
CA ASP A 38 -3.95 0.72 -2.83
C ASP A 38 -5.23 0.41 -2.04
N CYS A 39 -5.10 0.49 -0.71
CA CYS A 39 -6.21 0.30 0.20
C CYS A 39 -6.16 1.32 1.34
N CYS A 40 -7.32 1.62 1.92
CA CYS A 40 -7.38 2.47 3.11
C CYS A 40 -6.75 1.74 4.30
N ARG A 41 -5.92 2.45 5.07
CA ARG A 41 -5.28 1.91 6.29
C ARG A 41 -6.04 2.28 7.57
N LYS A 42 -7.32 2.64 7.42
CA LYS A 42 -8.23 2.96 8.52
C LYS A 42 -9.43 2.03 8.44
N TYR A 43 -9.68 1.29 9.52
CA TYR A 43 -10.93 0.58 9.74
C TYR A 43 -11.43 0.88 11.16
N TYR A 44 -12.74 0.75 11.35
CA TYR A 44 -13.41 0.99 12.63
C TYR A 44 -13.89 -0.35 13.17
N LEU A 45 -13.32 -0.83 14.28
CA LEU A 45 -13.83 -2.00 14.98
C LEU A 45 -14.82 -1.54 16.04
N ARG A 46 -16.11 -1.75 15.84
CA ARG A 46 -17.07 -1.51 16.91
C ARG A 46 -16.77 -2.47 18.05
N ASN A 47 -16.52 -1.97 19.26
CA ASN A 47 -16.51 -2.77 20.47
C ASN A 47 -17.95 -3.24 20.74
N PRO A 48 -18.25 -4.55 20.67
CA PRO A 48 -19.60 -5.05 20.91
C PRO A 48 -20.07 -4.80 22.35
N GLN A 49 -19.17 -4.48 23.28
CA GLN A 49 -19.49 -4.17 24.68
C GLN A 49 -19.93 -2.71 24.93
N VAL A 50 -19.81 -1.81 23.94
CA VAL A 50 -20.35 -0.46 24.08
C VAL A 50 -21.81 -0.40 23.61
N ASN A 51 -22.71 -0.08 24.53
CA ASN A 51 -24.10 0.18 24.21
C ASN A 51 -24.19 1.52 23.47
N ALA A 52 -24.81 1.54 22.28
CA ALA A 52 -25.00 2.75 21.46
C ALA A 52 -25.87 3.85 22.11
N ARG A 53 -26.33 3.63 23.36
CA ARG A 53 -27.17 4.52 24.14
C ARG A 53 -26.42 5.26 25.25
N ASP A 54 -25.13 4.99 25.45
CA ASP A 54 -24.33 5.71 26.43
C ASP A 54 -23.77 7.01 25.80
N PRO A 55 -24.16 8.21 26.29
CA PRO A 55 -23.71 9.49 25.73
C PRO A 55 -22.21 9.77 25.93
N GLY A 56 -21.50 8.91 26.68
CA GLY A 56 -20.06 8.96 26.91
C GLY A 56 -19.30 7.75 26.35
N ALA A 57 -19.96 6.85 25.61
CA ALA A 57 -19.30 5.71 24.98
C ALA A 57 -18.36 6.19 23.86
N SER A 58 -17.07 6.26 24.17
CA SER A 58 -16.04 6.46 23.16
C SER A 58 -15.74 5.11 22.49
N ASP A 59 -16.27 4.92 21.28
CA ASP A 59 -15.90 3.79 20.42
C ASP A 59 -15.91 4.25 18.94
N PRO A 60 -14.91 3.90 18.10
CA PRO A 60 -13.91 2.86 18.29
C PRO A 60 -12.44 3.28 18.18
N LYS A 61 -11.55 2.53 18.84
CA LYS A 61 -10.12 2.57 18.54
C LYS A 61 -9.95 2.29 17.04
N SER A 62 -9.51 3.30 16.28
CA SER A 62 -9.08 3.08 14.91
C SER A 62 -7.84 2.19 14.94
N ILE A 63 -8.02 0.90 14.71
CA ILE A 63 -6.89 0.01 14.45
C ILE A 63 -6.62 0.17 12.95
N GLY A 64 -5.42 0.59 12.60
CA GLY A 64 -4.96 0.61 11.21
C GLY A 64 -4.18 -0.66 10.90
N LEU A 65 -4.00 -0.97 9.61
CA LEU A 65 -3.07 -2.00 9.19
C LEU A 65 -1.68 -1.68 9.78
N LYS A 66 -1.20 -2.56 10.67
CA LYS A 66 0.12 -2.47 11.30
C LYS A 66 1.21 -2.40 10.22
N ALA A 67 2.36 -1.84 10.56
CA ALA A 67 3.48 -1.83 9.64
C ALA A 67 3.84 -3.28 9.25
N MET A 68 3.88 -3.54 7.94
CA MET A 68 4.40 -4.78 7.38
C MET A 68 5.88 -4.57 7.07
N GLN A 69 6.71 -5.57 7.38
CA GLN A 69 8.14 -5.51 7.13
C GLN A 69 8.73 -6.90 6.98
N LYS A 70 9.64 -7.06 6.01
CA LYS A 70 10.50 -8.23 5.84
C LYS A 70 11.77 -7.79 5.09
N ALA A 71 12.91 -8.40 5.39
CA ALA A 71 14.12 -8.19 4.60
C ALA A 71 13.94 -8.74 3.17
N GLY A 72 14.53 -8.08 2.17
CA GLY A 72 14.34 -8.43 0.75
C GLY A 72 12.99 -8.01 0.17
N SER A 73 12.23 -7.17 0.89
CA SER A 73 10.92 -6.69 0.45
C SER A 73 10.82 -5.17 0.37
N LEU A 74 9.96 -4.71 -0.54
CA LEU A 74 9.53 -3.33 -0.69
C LEU A 74 8.00 -3.29 -0.65
N ILE A 75 7.45 -2.51 0.27
CA ILE A 75 6.00 -2.47 0.53
C ILE A 75 5.57 -1.02 0.44
N ALA A 76 4.84 -0.67 -0.61
CA ALA A 76 4.27 0.65 -0.82
C ALA A 76 2.78 0.66 -0.45
N PHE A 77 2.38 1.59 0.40
CA PHE A 77 1.00 1.85 0.77
C PHE A 77 0.54 3.16 0.13
N ALA A 78 -0.68 3.20 -0.38
CA ALA A 78 -1.27 4.41 -0.94
C ALA A 78 -1.39 5.57 0.05
N CYS A 79 -1.40 5.29 1.35
CA CYS A 79 -1.50 6.30 2.40
C CYS A 79 -0.72 5.92 3.68
N ALA A 80 -0.49 6.90 4.54
CA ALA A 80 0.18 6.74 5.83
C ALA A 80 -0.67 5.87 6.79
N PRO A 81 -0.05 5.24 7.80
CA PRO A 81 -0.78 4.46 8.80
C PRO A 81 -1.94 5.26 9.43
N GLY A 82 -3.12 4.64 9.56
CA GLY A 82 -4.30 5.28 10.17
C GLY A 82 -4.99 6.34 9.30
N THR A 83 -4.52 6.58 8.08
CA THR A 83 -5.13 7.53 7.13
C THR A 83 -5.93 6.82 6.03
N ILE A 84 -6.62 7.61 5.20
CA ILE A 84 -7.50 7.14 4.13
C ILE A 84 -6.85 7.46 2.78
N ALA A 85 -6.90 6.52 1.84
CA ALA A 85 -6.52 6.78 0.46
C ALA A 85 -7.68 7.49 -0.26
N ILE A 86 -7.38 8.57 -0.98
CA ILE A 86 -8.38 9.37 -1.67
C ILE A 86 -8.78 8.66 -2.97
N GLU A 87 -10.06 8.31 -3.06
CA GLU A 87 -10.67 7.89 -4.33
C GLU A 87 -10.81 9.09 -5.26
N GLY A 88 -10.50 8.89 -6.55
CA GLY A 88 -10.65 9.93 -7.56
C GLY A 88 -12.12 10.15 -7.89
N LYS A 89 -12.74 11.20 -7.34
CA LYS A 89 -14.13 11.57 -7.70
C LYS A 89 -14.23 11.82 -9.21
N GLY A 90 -14.99 10.97 -9.91
CA GLY A 90 -15.16 11.05 -11.36
C GLY A 90 -13.93 10.62 -12.18
N GLN A 91 -12.95 9.95 -11.55
CA GLN A 91 -11.79 9.37 -12.23
C GLN A 91 -11.83 7.85 -12.17
N ARG A 92 -11.15 7.21 -13.14
CA ARG A 92 -11.04 5.74 -13.22
C ARG A 92 -10.24 5.14 -12.05
N ASN A 93 -9.24 5.86 -11.54
CA ASN A 93 -8.28 5.36 -10.56
C ASN A 93 -8.25 6.25 -9.31
N GLY A 94 -7.91 5.65 -8.16
CA GLY A 94 -7.52 6.39 -6.96
C GLY A 94 -6.21 7.17 -7.17
N LEU A 95 -5.92 8.12 -6.29
CA LEU A 95 -4.80 9.06 -6.50
C LEU A 95 -3.43 8.36 -6.55
N PHE A 96 -3.22 7.34 -5.70
CA PHE A 96 -1.98 6.55 -5.72
C PHE A 96 -1.83 5.80 -7.05
N THR A 97 -2.82 5.01 -7.45
CA THR A 97 -2.79 4.27 -8.72
C THR A 97 -2.65 5.20 -9.94
N LYS A 98 -3.31 6.38 -9.92
CA LYS A 98 -3.18 7.38 -10.99
C LYS A 98 -1.72 7.77 -11.22
N HIS A 99 -1.01 8.20 -10.17
CA HIS A 99 0.38 8.60 -10.29
C HIS A 99 1.32 7.40 -10.50
N LEU A 100 1.03 6.25 -9.89
CA LEU A 100 1.81 5.02 -10.14
C LEU A 100 1.83 4.65 -11.62
N LEU A 101 0.69 4.70 -12.30
CA LEU A 101 0.62 4.37 -13.73
C LEU A 101 1.40 5.34 -14.62
N ASN A 102 1.63 6.58 -14.17
CA ASN A 102 2.46 7.54 -14.91
C ASN A 102 3.96 7.20 -14.81
N HIS A 103 4.39 6.58 -13.71
CA HIS A 103 5.82 6.36 -13.41
C HIS A 103 6.27 4.90 -13.48
N ILE A 104 5.38 3.91 -13.34
CA ILE A 104 5.76 2.49 -13.24
C ILE A 104 6.42 1.93 -14.52
N ARG A 105 6.26 2.63 -15.64
CA ARG A 105 6.86 2.28 -16.94
C ARG A 105 8.09 3.12 -17.28
N THR A 106 8.58 3.94 -16.35
CA THR A 106 9.81 4.70 -16.57
C THR A 106 10.97 3.72 -16.73
N GLU A 107 11.65 3.81 -17.86
CA GLU A 107 12.76 2.94 -18.18
C GLU A 107 14.00 3.32 -17.38
N ASN A 108 14.75 2.32 -16.92
CA ASN A 108 16.02 2.49 -16.21
C ASN A 108 15.92 3.35 -14.94
N GLU A 109 14.73 3.40 -14.32
CA GLU A 109 14.51 4.07 -13.03
C GLU A 109 14.32 3.04 -11.91
N ASP A 110 15.03 3.24 -10.79
CA ASP A 110 14.88 2.37 -9.61
C ASP A 110 13.46 2.51 -9.03
N ILE A 111 12.88 1.39 -8.59
CA ILE A 111 11.54 1.36 -8.02
C ILE A 111 11.37 2.28 -6.80
N GLN A 112 12.40 2.49 -5.99
CA GLN A 112 12.29 3.41 -4.85
C GLN A 112 12.20 4.86 -5.32
N MET A 113 12.89 5.20 -6.42
CA MET A 113 12.77 6.52 -7.05
C MET A 113 11.39 6.71 -7.68
N ILE A 114 10.89 5.73 -8.43
CA ILE A 114 9.50 5.72 -8.93
C ILE A 114 8.50 5.98 -7.78
N LEU A 115 8.63 5.28 -6.66
CA LEU A 115 7.71 5.44 -5.53
C LEU A 115 7.88 6.79 -4.81
N ARG A 116 9.07 7.37 -4.78
CA ARG A 116 9.30 8.74 -4.27
C ARG A 116 8.61 9.78 -5.14
N ASP A 117 8.64 9.59 -6.45
CA ASP A 117 7.97 10.45 -7.42
C ASP A 117 6.45 10.37 -7.30
N VAL A 118 5.92 9.16 -7.21
CA VAL A 118 4.50 8.91 -6.89
C VAL A 118 4.10 9.59 -5.58
N ALA A 119 4.90 9.44 -4.51
CA ALA A 119 4.60 10.06 -3.22
C ALA A 119 4.57 11.60 -3.29
N ARG A 120 5.49 12.20 -4.05
CA ARG A 120 5.55 13.65 -4.28
C ARG A 120 4.29 14.15 -4.97
N GLU A 121 3.88 13.50 -6.05
CA GLU A 121 2.72 13.95 -6.85
C GLU A 121 1.40 13.71 -6.11
N VAL A 122 1.24 12.56 -5.43
CA VAL A 122 0.07 12.31 -4.58
C VAL A 122 -0.05 13.36 -3.47
N LYS A 123 1.07 13.71 -2.81
CA LYS A 123 1.09 14.78 -1.79
C LYS A 123 0.68 16.12 -2.39
N GLN A 124 1.18 16.46 -3.57
CA GLN A 124 0.89 17.72 -4.24
C GLN A 124 -0.60 17.82 -4.63
N GLU A 125 -1.13 16.82 -5.35
CA GLU A 125 -2.52 16.84 -5.82
C GLU A 125 -3.53 16.74 -4.66
N SER A 126 -3.20 15.97 -3.61
CA SER A 126 -4.06 15.88 -2.42
C SER A 126 -3.97 17.09 -1.49
N LYS A 127 -3.10 18.07 -1.77
CA LYS A 127 -2.77 19.18 -0.86
C LYS A 127 -2.33 18.68 0.53
N SER A 128 -1.42 17.70 0.53
CA SER A 128 -0.86 17.00 1.70
C SER A 128 -1.87 16.20 2.53
N LYS A 129 -3.08 15.93 2.00
CA LYS A 129 -4.08 15.10 2.68
C LYS A 129 -3.82 13.59 2.56
N GLN A 130 -3.05 13.18 1.56
CA GLN A 130 -2.62 11.80 1.36
C GLN A 130 -1.12 11.79 1.12
N ILE A 131 -0.42 10.94 1.86
CA ILE A 131 1.03 10.73 1.73
C ILE A 131 1.24 9.22 1.63
N PRO A 132 1.62 8.69 0.45
CA PRO A 132 2.02 7.30 0.30
C PRO A 132 3.20 6.99 1.22
N PHE A 133 3.23 5.77 1.75
CA PHE A 133 4.24 5.33 2.69
C PHE A 133 4.92 4.07 2.18
N VAL A 134 6.24 4.00 2.26
CA VAL A 134 7.03 2.84 1.84
C VAL A 134 7.71 2.25 3.06
N SER A 135 7.67 0.93 3.21
CA SER A 135 8.42 0.16 4.22
C SER A 135 9.12 -1.03 3.59
N GLY A 136 10.03 -1.63 4.35
CA GLY A 136 10.82 -2.78 3.91
C GLY A 136 12.30 -2.46 3.84
N SER A 137 13.08 -3.46 3.43
CA SER A 137 14.53 -3.36 3.32
C SER A 137 14.95 -4.16 2.10
N LEU A 138 15.08 -3.48 0.96
CA LEU A 138 15.73 -4.07 -0.21
C LEU A 138 17.19 -4.35 0.13
N LEU A 139 17.63 -5.58 -0.15
CA LEU A 139 19.01 -6.01 0.06
C LEU A 139 19.84 -5.88 -1.20
N GLU A 140 19.17 -5.96 -2.35
CA GLU A 140 19.79 -5.84 -3.67
C GLU A 140 20.03 -4.38 -4.06
N ARG A 141 20.86 -4.20 -5.09
CA ARG A 141 21.02 -2.91 -5.78
C ARG A 141 19.75 -2.55 -6.56
N ASP A 142 19.83 -1.45 -7.30
CA ASP A 142 18.74 -0.87 -8.09
C ASP A 142 17.85 -1.92 -8.77
N ILE A 143 16.53 -1.81 -8.55
CA ILE A 143 15.51 -2.71 -9.09
C ILE A 143 14.73 -1.95 -10.16
N TYR A 144 14.94 -2.34 -11.41
CA TYR A 144 14.27 -1.77 -12.57
C TYR A 144 13.09 -2.63 -13.01
N LEU A 145 11.88 -2.05 -13.04
CA LEU A 145 10.69 -2.73 -13.57
C LEU A 145 10.63 -2.71 -15.10
N CYS A 146 11.24 -1.70 -15.71
CA CYS A 146 11.35 -1.52 -17.15
C CYS A 146 12.82 -1.23 -17.48
N SER A 147 13.50 -2.16 -18.16
CA SER A 147 14.84 -1.93 -18.71
C SER A 147 14.73 -1.65 -20.20
N GLN A 148 15.49 -0.71 -20.74
CA GLN A 148 15.68 -0.70 -22.20
C GLN A 148 16.31 -2.01 -22.62
N GLN A 149 15.66 -2.73 -23.54
CA GLN A 149 16.32 -3.81 -24.26
C GLN A 149 17.46 -3.17 -25.06
N THR A 150 18.70 -3.31 -24.59
CA THR A 150 19.83 -3.18 -25.49
C THR A 150 19.55 -4.16 -26.63
N LYS A 151 19.31 -3.67 -27.85
CA LYS A 151 19.20 -4.51 -29.05
C LYS A 151 20.35 -5.51 -28.97
N ARG A 152 20.06 -6.82 -28.81
CA ARG A 152 21.11 -7.83 -28.87
C ARG A 152 21.84 -7.60 -30.18
N PRO A 153 23.18 -7.46 -30.20
CA PRO A 153 23.89 -7.33 -31.46
C PRO A 153 23.50 -8.52 -32.33
N HIS A 154 23.02 -8.24 -33.54
CA HIS A 154 22.73 -9.27 -34.52
C HIS A 154 24.05 -10.00 -34.75
N LYS A 155 24.11 -11.27 -34.34
CA LYS A 155 25.27 -12.11 -34.61
C LYS A 155 25.28 -12.34 -36.12
N PRO A 156 26.38 -11.99 -36.83
CA PRO A 156 26.48 -12.22 -38.27
C PRO A 156 26.42 -13.72 -38.59
#